data_AF-A0A956HEZ7-F1
#
_entry.id   AF-A0A956HEZ7-F1
#
_cell.length_a   1.000
_cell.length_b   1.000
_cell.length_c   1.000
_cell.angle_alpha   90.00
_cell.angle_beta   90.00
_cell.angle_gamma   90.00
#
_symmetry.space_group_name_H-M   'P 1'
#
loop_
_entity.id
_entity.type
_entity.pdbx_description
1 polymer ?
#
loop_
_entity_poly.entity_id
_entity_poly.type
_entity_poly.pdbx_seq_one_letter_code
_entity_poly.pdbx_strand_id
1 'polypeptide(L)'
;MDPTQRQELARHLACLVEDGGDHNQLYVTAGAYYVLITGRKGATAVELEAVDNAYLSRGDQLTEGRAAILRERGYLRSGKRPGVFRTAVASEPLERAALVEEIVDIFARAFGVRAPIALTLTLGDGDSVRNVELVRSMKLAARDRDMSTRTRLYRALAAAEFLVPVEREGDDAPKVVETLAGAPVFACFSDHRSLRRWEPRPCAYVHLEAAELFAATLELQLAALLINPRGDVGGQLYRHEVEMLDAAIRRLRARGQN
;
A
#
# COMPACT_ATOMS: atom_id res chain seq x y z
N MET A 1 -12.40 -20.33 11.63
CA MET A 1 -13.40 -19.29 11.30
C MET A 1 -14.76 -19.81 11.70
N ASP A 2 -15.44 -19.11 12.60
CA ASP A 2 -16.81 -19.47 13.02
C ASP A 2 -17.85 -19.17 11.91
N PRO A 3 -19.09 -19.67 12.03
CA PRO A 3 -20.12 -19.44 11.03
C PRO A 3 -20.45 -17.95 10.79
N THR A 4 -20.37 -17.10 11.81
CA THR A 4 -20.66 -15.67 11.72
C THR A 4 -19.62 -14.95 10.87
N GLN A 5 -18.34 -15.21 11.11
CA GLN A 5 -17.23 -14.68 10.31
C GLN A 5 -17.28 -15.14 8.84
N ARG A 6 -17.73 -16.38 8.58
CA ARG A 6 -17.93 -16.88 7.21
C ARG A 6 -19.03 -16.11 6.48
N GLN A 7 -20.14 -15.85 7.16
CA GLN A 7 -21.24 -15.03 6.60
C GLN A 7 -20.77 -13.59 6.34
N GLU A 8 -20.00 -13.02 7.25
CA GLU A 8 -19.43 -11.68 7.08
C GLU A 8 -18.47 -11.61 5.89
N LEU A 9 -17.58 -12.60 5.74
CA LEU A 9 -16.68 -12.70 4.60
C LEU A 9 -17.47 -12.82 3.28
N ALA A 10 -18.51 -13.65 3.23
CA ALA A 10 -19.39 -13.76 2.06
C ALA A 10 -20.08 -12.43 1.71
N ARG A 11 -20.54 -11.69 2.72
CA ARG A 11 -21.13 -10.35 2.55
C ARG A 11 -20.10 -9.36 1.99
N HIS A 12 -18.89 -9.32 2.55
CA HIS A 12 -17.85 -8.42 2.04
C HIS A 12 -17.43 -8.77 0.60
N LEU A 13 -17.36 -10.06 0.25
CA LEU A 13 -17.10 -10.49 -1.13
C LEU A 13 -18.20 -10.00 -2.10
N ALA A 14 -19.46 -9.98 -1.67
CA ALA A 14 -20.54 -9.40 -2.46
C ALA A 14 -20.34 -7.89 -2.64
N CYS A 15 -20.06 -7.15 -1.56
CA CYS A 15 -19.80 -5.71 -1.61
C CYS A 15 -18.66 -5.33 -2.56
N LEU A 16 -17.62 -6.17 -2.72
CA LEU A 16 -16.51 -5.89 -3.65
C LEU A 16 -16.94 -5.74 -5.10
N VAL A 17 -18.03 -6.41 -5.52
CA VAL A 17 -18.53 -6.41 -6.90
C VAL A 17 -19.89 -5.73 -7.05
N GLU A 18 -20.64 -5.57 -5.97
CA GLU A 18 -21.97 -4.93 -5.99
C GLU A 18 -21.90 -3.44 -5.61
N ASP A 19 -20.99 -3.06 -4.71
CA ASP A 19 -20.89 -1.73 -4.11
C ASP A 19 -19.56 -1.03 -4.46
N GLY A 20 -19.39 0.21 -3.98
CA GLY A 20 -18.14 0.98 -4.12
C GLY A 20 -17.81 1.35 -5.57
N GLY A 21 -16.51 1.32 -5.89
CA GLY A 21 -15.96 1.80 -7.15
C GLY A 21 -15.02 0.80 -7.84
N ASP A 22 -14.02 1.32 -8.53
CA ASP A 22 -13.12 0.53 -9.39
C ASP A 22 -12.01 -0.22 -8.64
N HIS A 23 -11.86 0.02 -7.33
CA HIS A 23 -10.73 -0.45 -6.52
C HIS A 23 -11.17 -0.86 -5.12
N ASN A 24 -12.23 -1.66 -5.02
CA ASN A 24 -12.67 -2.21 -3.75
C ASN A 24 -11.63 -3.24 -3.25
N GLN A 25 -11.35 -3.24 -1.95
CA GLN A 25 -10.36 -4.10 -1.32
C GLN A 25 -10.94 -4.78 -0.08
N LEU A 26 -10.69 -6.06 0.06
CA LEU A 26 -11.00 -6.83 1.26
C LEU A 26 -9.74 -7.53 1.74
N TYR A 27 -9.27 -7.15 2.91
CA TYR A 27 -8.21 -7.88 3.59
C TYR A 27 -8.80 -8.89 4.55
N VAL A 28 -8.33 -10.12 4.41
CA VAL A 28 -8.53 -11.21 5.35
C VAL A 28 -7.19 -11.42 6.03
N THR A 29 -7.10 -11.20 7.34
CA THR A 29 -5.80 -11.19 8.05
C THR A 29 -5.82 -12.04 9.32
N ALA A 30 -4.67 -12.63 9.65
CA ALA A 30 -4.44 -13.24 10.95
C ALA A 30 -2.94 -13.31 11.28
N GLY A 31 -2.51 -12.52 12.25
CA GLY A 31 -1.09 -12.37 12.59
C GLY A 31 -0.28 -11.78 11.42
N ALA A 32 0.78 -12.47 11.00
CA ALA A 32 1.61 -12.08 9.86
C ALA A 32 0.98 -12.45 8.50
N TYR A 33 -0.09 -13.24 8.48
CA TYR A 33 -0.66 -13.77 7.25
C TYR A 33 -1.84 -12.94 6.75
N TYR A 34 -1.94 -12.79 5.43
CA TYR A 34 -3.06 -12.12 4.78
C TYR A 34 -3.44 -12.77 3.45
N VAL A 35 -4.71 -12.61 3.09
CA VAL A 35 -5.23 -12.69 1.72
C VAL A 35 -5.91 -11.36 1.41
N LEU A 36 -5.45 -10.67 0.39
CA LEU A 36 -6.12 -9.50 -0.16
C LEU A 36 -6.99 -9.95 -1.33
N ILE A 37 -8.25 -9.53 -1.34
CA ILE A 37 -9.16 -9.67 -2.48
C ILE A 37 -9.45 -8.28 -3.01
N THR A 38 -9.16 -8.04 -4.28
CA THR A 38 -9.48 -6.79 -4.97
C THR A 38 -10.58 -7.03 -5.99
N GLY A 39 -11.61 -6.17 -5.95
CA GLY A 39 -12.75 -6.21 -6.86
C GLY A 39 -13.08 -4.84 -7.42
N ARG A 40 -13.98 -4.85 -8.39
CA ARG A 40 -14.54 -3.66 -9.02
C ARG A 40 -16.05 -3.83 -9.09
N LYS A 41 -16.79 -2.75 -8.86
CA LYS A 41 -18.23 -2.73 -9.05
C LYS A 41 -18.62 -3.18 -10.47
N GLY A 42 -19.52 -4.15 -10.56
CA GLY A 42 -20.00 -4.76 -11.80
C GLY A 42 -19.06 -5.81 -12.42
N ALA A 43 -17.90 -6.07 -11.82
CA ALA A 43 -17.01 -7.12 -12.30
C ALA A 43 -17.52 -8.52 -11.92
N THR A 44 -17.33 -9.49 -12.80
CA THR A 44 -17.67 -10.91 -12.53
C THR A 44 -16.58 -11.63 -11.75
N ALA A 45 -15.37 -11.10 -11.75
CA ALA A 45 -14.20 -11.72 -11.14
C ALA A 45 -13.47 -10.77 -10.19
N VAL A 46 -12.82 -11.37 -9.20
CA VAL A 46 -11.93 -10.71 -8.24
C VAL A 46 -10.51 -11.25 -8.38
N GLU A 47 -9.52 -10.41 -8.08
CA GLU A 47 -8.12 -10.84 -7.96
C GLU A 47 -7.83 -11.11 -6.48
N LEU A 48 -7.19 -12.25 -6.20
CA LEU A 48 -6.72 -12.65 -4.89
C LEU A 48 -5.20 -12.60 -4.87
N GLU A 49 -4.66 -12.02 -3.80
CA GLU A 49 -3.23 -12.01 -3.47
C GLU A 49 -3.07 -12.66 -2.10
N ALA A 50 -2.33 -13.77 -2.03
CA ALA A 50 -1.93 -14.37 -0.77
C ALA A 50 -0.48 -13.99 -0.44
N VAL A 51 -0.21 -13.76 0.85
CA VAL A 51 1.14 -13.44 1.33
C VAL A 51 2.15 -14.52 0.94
N ASP A 52 3.37 -14.10 0.61
CA ASP A 52 4.50 -15.00 0.37
C ASP A 52 5.68 -14.70 1.31
N ASN A 53 6.72 -15.52 1.25
CA ASN A 53 7.90 -15.40 2.12
C ASN A 53 8.69 -14.10 1.94
N ALA A 54 8.43 -13.29 0.90
CA ALA A 54 9.11 -12.00 0.75
C ALA A 54 8.63 -10.97 1.80
N TYR A 55 7.45 -11.19 2.38
CA TYR A 55 6.85 -10.30 3.37
C TYR A 55 6.81 -10.86 4.79
N LEU A 56 7.18 -12.13 4.96
CA LEU A 56 7.13 -12.81 6.25
C LEU A 56 8.46 -12.72 6.98
N SER A 57 8.39 -12.52 8.29
CA SER A 57 9.55 -12.66 9.16
C SER A 57 10.08 -14.10 9.09
N ARG A 58 11.35 -14.34 9.43
CA ARG A 58 11.96 -15.68 9.39
C ARG A 58 11.15 -16.73 10.17
N GLY A 59 10.49 -16.34 11.26
CA GLY A 59 9.66 -17.24 12.07
C GLY A 59 8.30 -17.57 11.45
N ASP A 60 7.79 -16.70 10.58
CA ASP A 60 6.46 -16.84 9.98
C ASP A 60 6.48 -17.42 8.56
N GLN A 61 7.66 -17.59 7.97
CA GLN A 61 7.82 -18.06 6.60
C GLN A 61 7.09 -19.39 6.35
N LEU A 62 6.43 -19.47 5.20
CA LEU A 62 5.81 -20.68 4.70
C LEU A 62 6.88 -21.72 4.36
N THR A 63 6.69 -22.93 4.86
CA THR A 63 7.46 -24.10 4.41
C THR A 63 7.10 -24.43 2.96
N GLU A 64 7.93 -25.23 2.29
CA GLU A 64 7.66 -25.65 0.91
C GLU A 64 6.30 -26.36 0.76
N GLY A 65 5.95 -27.24 1.71
CA GLY A 65 4.65 -27.92 1.72
C GLY A 65 3.48 -26.94 1.89
N ARG A 66 3.63 -25.91 2.72
CA ARG A 66 2.61 -24.86 2.88
C ARG A 66 2.47 -24.00 1.63
N ALA A 67 3.58 -23.65 0.99
CA ALA A 67 3.56 -22.94 -0.29
C ALA A 67 3.01 -23.79 -1.45
N ALA A 68 3.16 -25.12 -1.41
CA ALA A 68 2.57 -26.04 -2.38
C ALA A 68 1.03 -25.98 -2.38
N ILE A 69 0.41 -25.87 -1.21
CA ILE A 69 -1.05 -25.74 -1.08
C ILE A 69 -1.58 -24.50 -1.83
N LEU A 70 -0.88 -23.37 -1.74
CA LEU A 70 -1.24 -22.17 -2.51
C LEU A 70 -1.12 -22.42 -4.02
N ARG A 71 -0.04 -23.07 -4.47
CA ARG A 71 0.17 -23.39 -5.89
C ARG A 71 -0.88 -24.35 -6.43
N GLU A 72 -1.25 -25.38 -5.67
CA GLU A 72 -2.32 -26.34 -6.02
C GLU A 72 -3.67 -25.65 -6.20
N ARG A 73 -3.92 -24.59 -5.43
CA ARG A 73 -5.11 -23.73 -5.56
C ARG A 73 -5.00 -22.71 -6.70
N GLY A 74 -3.88 -22.70 -7.44
CA GLY A 74 -3.67 -21.83 -8.60
C GLY A 74 -3.06 -20.47 -8.27
N TYR A 75 -2.54 -20.26 -7.05
CA TYR A 75 -1.81 -19.04 -6.72
C TYR A 75 -0.39 -19.11 -7.28
N LEU A 76 -0.04 -18.17 -8.15
CA LEU A 76 1.23 -18.16 -8.85
C LEU A 76 1.94 -16.82 -8.67
N ARG A 77 3.26 -16.84 -8.61
CA ARG A 77 4.07 -15.62 -8.58
C ARG A 77 3.93 -14.86 -9.89
N SER A 78 3.70 -13.55 -9.79
CA SER A 78 3.79 -12.63 -10.92
C SER A 78 5.18 -12.00 -10.92
N GLY A 79 5.94 -12.07 -12.02
CA GLY A 79 7.32 -11.56 -12.06
C GLY A 79 7.50 -10.07 -11.74
N LYS A 80 6.41 -9.28 -11.69
CA LYS A 80 6.44 -7.83 -11.39
C LYS A 80 5.88 -7.47 -10.01
N ARG A 81 5.23 -8.41 -9.32
CA ARG A 81 4.55 -8.16 -8.05
C ARG A 81 5.04 -9.17 -7.01
N PRO A 82 5.49 -8.71 -5.84
CA PRO A 82 5.70 -9.62 -4.70
C PRO A 82 4.37 -10.30 -4.31
N GLY A 83 4.42 -11.52 -3.77
CA GLY A 83 3.24 -12.32 -3.46
C GLY A 83 2.87 -13.35 -4.54
N VAL A 84 1.80 -14.10 -4.27
CA VAL A 84 1.20 -15.06 -5.21
C VAL A 84 -0.25 -14.70 -5.50
N PHE A 85 -0.65 -14.78 -6.76
CA PHE A 85 -1.89 -14.23 -7.27
C PHE A 85 -2.76 -15.29 -7.94
N ARG A 86 -4.08 -15.09 -7.86
CA ARG A 86 -5.08 -15.86 -8.59
C ARG A 86 -6.28 -14.97 -8.93
N THR A 87 -6.97 -15.27 -10.02
CA THR A 87 -8.29 -14.68 -10.31
C THR A 87 -9.37 -15.71 -10.03
N ALA A 88 -10.48 -15.29 -9.41
CA ALA A 88 -11.64 -16.14 -9.15
C ALA A 88 -12.93 -15.42 -9.56
N VAL A 89 -13.91 -16.19 -10.01
CA VAL A 89 -15.26 -15.66 -10.27
C VAL A 89 -15.97 -15.45 -8.93
N ALA A 90 -16.70 -14.33 -8.80
CA ALA A 90 -17.39 -13.95 -7.58
C ALA A 90 -18.75 -13.26 -7.85
N SER A 91 -19.26 -13.37 -9.08
CA SER A 91 -20.55 -12.78 -9.50
C SER A 91 -21.74 -13.43 -8.81
N GLU A 92 -21.69 -14.74 -8.59
CA GLU A 92 -22.83 -15.49 -8.07
C GLU A 92 -22.65 -15.89 -6.59
N PRO A 93 -23.75 -16.01 -5.81
CA PRO A 93 -23.67 -16.42 -4.40
C PRO A 93 -22.96 -17.75 -4.18
N LEU A 94 -23.14 -18.73 -5.06
CA LEU A 94 -22.48 -20.04 -4.97
C LEU A 94 -20.96 -19.94 -5.16
N GLU A 95 -20.51 -19.09 -6.09
CA GLU A 95 -19.09 -18.84 -6.35
C GLU A 95 -18.44 -18.14 -5.15
N ARG A 96 -19.13 -17.15 -4.58
CA ARG A 96 -18.70 -16.48 -3.35
C ARG A 96 -18.60 -17.45 -2.18
N ALA A 97 -19.57 -18.34 -2.00
CA ALA A 97 -19.53 -19.36 -0.95
C ALA A 97 -18.34 -20.32 -1.13
N ALA A 98 -18.06 -20.75 -2.36
CA ALA A 98 -16.87 -21.56 -2.65
C ALA A 98 -15.56 -20.81 -2.34
N LEU A 99 -15.51 -19.50 -2.64
CA LEU A 99 -14.35 -18.67 -2.34
C LEU A 99 -14.14 -18.48 -0.82
N VAL A 100 -15.21 -18.37 -0.04
CA VAL A 100 -15.14 -18.37 1.44
C VAL A 100 -14.48 -19.65 1.95
N GLU A 101 -14.93 -20.82 1.49
CA GLU A 101 -14.37 -22.10 1.91
C GLU A 101 -12.89 -22.24 1.52
N GLU A 102 -12.53 -21.76 0.34
CA GLU A 102 -11.13 -21.70 -0.08
C GLU A 102 -10.28 -20.82 0.84
N ILE A 103 -10.71 -19.59 1.13
CA ILE A 103 -9.97 -18.67 2.00
C ILE A 103 -9.79 -19.30 3.38
N VAL A 104 -10.84 -19.91 3.94
CA VAL A 104 -10.74 -20.59 5.23
C VAL A 104 -9.73 -21.73 5.19
N ASP A 105 -9.72 -22.55 4.12
CA ASP A 105 -8.77 -23.63 3.96
C ASP A 105 -7.33 -23.14 3.82
N ILE A 106 -7.11 -22.04 3.09
CA ILE A 106 -5.79 -21.39 2.98
C ILE A 106 -5.27 -21.00 4.37
N PHE A 107 -6.07 -20.31 5.17
CA PHE A 107 -5.67 -19.92 6.53
C PHE A 107 -5.40 -21.14 7.42
N ALA A 108 -6.24 -22.18 7.34
CA ALA A 108 -6.10 -23.36 8.17
C ALA A 108 -4.88 -24.23 7.78
N ARG A 109 -4.67 -24.46 6.49
CA ARG A 109 -3.68 -25.45 6.01
C ARG A 109 -2.40 -24.82 5.48
N ALA A 110 -2.49 -23.76 4.68
CA ALA A 110 -1.30 -23.09 4.16
C ALA A 110 -0.65 -22.22 5.24
N PHE A 111 -1.43 -21.43 5.97
CA PHE A 111 -0.88 -20.55 7.01
C PHE A 111 -0.80 -21.22 8.38
N GLY A 112 -1.54 -22.30 8.61
CA GLY A 112 -1.54 -23.00 9.90
C GLY A 112 -2.21 -22.20 11.02
N VAL A 113 -3.07 -21.24 10.66
CA VAL A 113 -3.73 -20.35 11.60
C VAL A 113 -5.05 -20.94 12.07
N ARG A 114 -5.23 -21.03 13.39
CA ARG A 114 -6.50 -21.37 14.06
C ARG A 114 -7.13 -20.19 14.82
N ALA A 115 -6.43 -19.06 14.83
CA ALA A 115 -6.82 -17.82 15.51
C ALA A 115 -8.01 -17.12 14.83
N PRO A 116 -8.66 -16.15 15.51
CA PRO A 116 -9.64 -15.29 14.86
C PRO A 116 -9.00 -14.56 13.67
N ILE A 117 -9.76 -14.50 12.59
CA ILE A 117 -9.41 -13.76 11.38
C ILE A 117 -10.07 -12.39 11.45
N ALA A 118 -9.33 -11.34 11.11
CA ALA A 118 -9.85 -9.99 10.99
C ALA A 118 -10.17 -9.69 9.52
N LEU A 119 -11.32 -9.04 9.29
CA LEU A 119 -11.81 -8.62 7.98
C LEU A 119 -11.79 -7.09 7.90
N THR A 120 -11.14 -6.54 6.87
CA THR A 120 -11.12 -5.09 6.62
C THR A 120 -11.57 -4.84 5.18
N LEU A 121 -12.78 -4.30 5.03
CA LEU A 121 -13.35 -3.91 3.74
C LEU A 121 -13.14 -2.41 3.52
N THR A 122 -12.52 -2.06 2.39
CA THR A 122 -12.40 -0.69 1.90
C THR A 122 -13.12 -0.61 0.56
N LEU A 123 -14.21 0.14 0.53
CA LEU A 123 -14.92 0.48 -0.71
C LEU A 123 -14.44 1.84 -1.17
N GLY A 124 -14.03 1.96 -2.42
CA GLY A 124 -13.46 3.21 -2.90
C GLY A 124 -13.48 3.36 -4.41
N ASP A 125 -13.63 4.60 -4.85
CA ASP A 125 -13.49 5.03 -6.23
C ASP A 125 -12.01 5.14 -6.63
N GLY A 126 -11.18 4.17 -6.22
CA GLY A 126 -9.75 4.10 -6.51
C GLY A 126 -8.94 5.37 -6.26
N ASP A 127 -8.09 5.37 -5.24
CA ASP A 127 -7.19 6.48 -4.94
C ASP A 127 -6.66 7.18 -6.19
N SER A 128 -7.03 8.46 -6.29
CA SER A 128 -6.71 9.36 -7.40
C SER A 128 -5.23 9.72 -7.45
N VAL A 129 -4.51 9.52 -6.34
CA VAL A 129 -3.08 9.88 -6.21
C VAL A 129 -2.23 8.95 -7.06
N ARG A 130 -1.88 9.46 -8.24
CA ARG A 130 -0.96 8.85 -9.19
C ARG A 130 0.00 9.95 -9.65
N ASN A 131 1.08 10.17 -8.89
CA ASN A 131 2.08 11.19 -9.23
C ASN A 131 2.94 10.80 -10.44
N VAL A 132 2.32 10.66 -11.61
CA VAL A 132 2.97 10.16 -12.84
C VAL A 132 4.17 11.03 -13.23
N GLU A 133 4.04 12.35 -13.13
CA GLU A 133 5.13 13.28 -13.44
C GLU A 133 6.30 13.19 -12.46
N LEU A 134 6.01 13.04 -11.16
CA LEU A 134 7.03 12.79 -10.15
C LEU A 134 7.80 11.50 -10.44
N VAL A 135 7.08 10.38 -10.61
CA VAL A 135 7.72 9.07 -10.88
C VAL A 135 8.55 9.12 -12.17
N ARG A 136 8.07 9.79 -13.21
CA ARG A 136 8.83 9.99 -14.45
C ARG A 136 10.09 10.82 -14.21
N SER A 137 10.00 11.89 -13.43
CA SER A 137 11.14 12.77 -13.13
C SER A 137 12.17 12.09 -12.23
N MET A 138 11.74 11.27 -11.25
CA MET A 138 12.62 10.44 -10.43
C MET A 138 13.38 9.41 -11.28
N LYS A 139 12.69 8.72 -12.22
CA LYS A 139 13.35 7.79 -13.16
C LYS A 139 14.38 8.48 -14.03
N LEU A 140 14.12 9.72 -14.46
CA LEU A 140 15.07 10.50 -15.24
C LEU A 140 16.27 10.91 -14.39
N ALA A 141 16.04 11.45 -13.19
CA ALA A 141 17.09 11.87 -12.25
C ALA A 141 17.98 10.70 -11.77
N ALA A 142 17.46 9.48 -11.73
CA ALA A 142 18.25 8.29 -11.44
C ALA A 142 19.25 7.95 -12.56
N ARG A 143 19.02 8.42 -13.79
CA ARG A 143 19.87 8.17 -14.97
C ARG A 143 20.75 9.36 -15.31
N ASP A 144 20.23 10.57 -15.15
CA ASP A 144 20.90 11.83 -15.46
C ASP A 144 21.01 12.71 -14.21
N ARG A 145 22.21 13.24 -13.99
CA ARG A 145 22.54 14.07 -12.81
C ARG A 145 22.68 15.54 -13.15
N ASP A 146 22.27 15.95 -14.34
CA ASP A 146 22.33 17.35 -14.75
C ASP A 146 21.38 18.26 -13.94
N MET A 147 21.69 19.56 -13.93
CA MET A 147 20.89 20.53 -13.18
C MET A 147 19.48 20.70 -13.73
N SER A 148 19.27 20.45 -15.03
CA SER A 148 17.95 20.59 -15.66
C SER A 148 17.00 19.49 -15.16
N THR A 149 17.48 18.25 -15.06
CA THR A 149 16.74 17.10 -14.54
C THR A 149 16.44 17.26 -13.05
N ARG A 150 17.41 17.72 -12.26
CA ARG A 150 17.18 18.01 -10.83
C ARG A 150 16.12 19.10 -10.64
N THR A 151 16.18 20.17 -11.43
CA THR A 151 15.18 21.25 -11.39
C THR A 151 13.78 20.72 -11.72
N ARG A 152 13.67 19.85 -12.74
CA ARG A 152 12.41 19.18 -13.08
C ARG A 152 11.89 18.31 -11.94
N LEU A 153 12.76 17.49 -11.34
CA LEU A 153 12.41 16.65 -10.20
C LEU A 153 11.86 17.49 -9.04
N TYR A 154 12.55 18.57 -8.67
CA TYR A 154 12.10 19.43 -7.56
C TYR A 154 10.75 20.10 -7.83
N ARG A 155 10.48 20.52 -9.08
CA ARG A 155 9.15 21.03 -9.45
C ARG A 155 8.07 19.95 -9.35
N ALA A 156 8.36 18.74 -9.82
CA ALA A 156 7.43 17.62 -9.73
C ALA A 156 7.17 17.21 -8.27
N LEU A 157 8.20 17.24 -7.41
CA LEU A 157 8.06 17.02 -5.96
C LEU A 157 7.18 18.09 -5.32
N ALA A 158 7.41 19.36 -5.62
CA ALA A 158 6.67 20.47 -5.05
C ALA A 158 5.16 20.46 -5.39
N ALA A 159 4.78 19.84 -6.51
CA ALA A 159 3.40 19.72 -6.97
C ALA A 159 2.76 18.36 -6.63
N ALA A 160 3.48 17.47 -5.95
CA ALA A 160 3.00 16.13 -5.65
C ALA A 160 2.09 16.12 -4.42
N GLU A 161 1.19 15.13 -4.41
CA GLU A 161 0.38 14.73 -3.26
C GLU A 161 0.82 13.34 -2.84
N PHE A 162 1.06 13.08 -1.56
CA PHE A 162 1.57 11.80 -1.09
C PHE A 162 0.58 11.09 -0.18
N LEU A 163 0.62 9.76 -0.23
CA LEU A 163 0.07 8.92 0.83
C LEU A 163 1.12 8.82 1.94
N VAL A 164 0.74 9.19 3.15
CA VAL A 164 1.66 9.26 4.30
C VAL A 164 1.10 8.36 5.40
N PRO A 165 1.79 7.27 5.77
CA PRO A 165 1.31 6.39 6.82
C PRO A 165 1.21 7.14 8.15
N VAL A 166 0.18 6.80 8.92
CA VAL A 166 -0.06 7.29 10.27
C VAL A 166 -0.28 6.10 11.20
N GLU A 167 -0.23 6.30 12.52
CA GLU A 167 -0.38 5.17 13.45
C GLU A 167 -1.83 4.67 13.53
N ARG A 168 -2.80 5.59 13.47
CA ARG A 168 -4.23 5.27 13.50
C ARG A 168 -5.01 6.13 12.53
N GLU A 169 -6.15 5.61 12.11
CA GLU A 169 -7.10 6.38 11.31
C GLU A 169 -7.57 7.61 12.09
N GLY A 170 -7.51 8.78 11.45
CA GLY A 170 -7.81 10.07 12.08
C GLY A 170 -6.61 10.75 12.75
N ASP A 171 -5.43 10.13 12.78
CA ASP A 171 -4.20 10.82 13.17
C ASP A 171 -3.68 11.69 12.01
N ASP A 172 -3.22 12.90 12.32
CA ASP A 172 -2.58 13.80 11.33
C ASP A 172 -1.05 13.65 11.29
N ALA A 173 -0.46 13.07 12.35
CA ALA A 173 0.98 12.99 12.50
C ALA A 173 1.57 11.82 11.69
N PRO A 174 2.58 12.06 10.82
CA PRO A 174 3.26 11.00 10.10
C PRO A 174 3.87 9.95 11.05
N LYS A 175 3.70 8.68 10.68
CA LYS A 175 4.29 7.55 11.40
C LYS A 175 5.82 7.53 11.24
N VAL A 176 6.53 7.41 12.35
CA VAL A 176 7.98 7.18 12.34
C VAL A 176 8.26 5.76 11.86
N VAL A 177 9.04 5.62 10.79
CA VAL A 177 9.36 4.31 10.18
C VAL A 177 10.76 3.80 10.54
N GLU A 178 11.66 4.71 10.92
CA GLU A 178 13.03 4.44 11.34
C GLU A 178 13.55 5.62 12.18
N THR A 179 14.70 5.45 12.82
CA THR A 179 15.43 6.56 13.46
C THR A 179 16.84 6.65 12.89
N LEU A 180 17.30 7.87 12.60
CA LEU A 180 18.65 8.14 12.10
C LEU A 180 19.30 9.18 13.01
N ALA A 181 20.41 8.81 13.66
CA ALA A 181 21.12 9.65 14.64
C ALA A 181 20.20 10.22 15.74
N GLY A 182 19.20 9.44 16.17
CA GLY A 182 18.24 9.83 17.22
C GLY A 182 17.08 10.71 16.74
N ALA A 183 17.04 11.10 15.46
CA ALA A 183 15.94 11.85 14.87
C ALA A 183 15.04 10.96 14.00
N PRO A 184 13.74 11.29 13.87
CA PRO A 184 12.77 10.43 13.20
C PRO A 184 12.96 10.42 11.67
N VAL A 185 12.74 9.25 11.07
CA VAL A 185 12.63 9.08 9.63
C VAL A 185 11.18 8.76 9.29
N PHE A 186 10.65 9.42 8.27
CA PHE A 186 9.28 9.25 7.79
C PHE A 186 9.26 8.64 6.40
N ALA A 187 8.15 8.04 6.00
CA ALA A 187 7.92 7.56 4.64
C ALA A 187 6.71 8.24 4.00
N CYS A 188 6.78 8.45 2.70
CA CYS A 188 5.65 8.89 1.88
C CYS A 188 5.63 8.14 0.55
N PHE A 189 4.45 8.04 -0.05
CA PHE A 189 4.22 7.19 -1.22
C PHE A 189 3.52 7.95 -2.33
N SER A 190 4.00 7.76 -3.56
CA SER A 190 3.46 8.42 -4.75
C SER A 190 2.15 7.82 -5.24
N ASP A 191 1.80 6.63 -4.73
CA ASP A 191 0.64 5.84 -5.09
C ASP A 191 0.45 4.67 -4.11
N HIS A 192 -0.76 4.12 -4.08
CA HIS A 192 -1.13 3.01 -3.19
C HIS A 192 -0.35 1.72 -3.49
N ARG A 193 0.12 1.54 -4.73
CA ARG A 193 0.95 0.36 -5.07
C ARG A 193 2.30 0.42 -4.38
N SER A 194 2.90 1.60 -4.30
CA SER A 194 4.16 1.83 -3.60
C SER A 194 3.98 1.66 -2.09
N LEU A 195 2.88 2.18 -1.53
CA LEU A 195 2.52 1.97 -0.12
C LEU A 195 2.38 0.48 0.20
N ARG A 196 1.59 -0.27 -0.58
CA ARG A 196 1.38 -1.72 -0.40
C ARG A 196 2.66 -2.54 -0.53
N ARG A 197 3.61 -2.11 -1.36
CA ARG A 197 4.89 -2.81 -1.45
C ARG A 197 5.71 -2.63 -0.17
N TRP A 198 5.56 -1.50 0.51
CA TRP A 198 6.25 -1.23 1.76
C TRP A 198 5.55 -1.89 2.96
N GLU A 199 4.24 -1.70 3.11
CA GLU A 199 3.38 -2.34 4.11
C GLU A 199 2.23 -3.05 3.36
N PRO A 200 2.32 -4.37 3.16
CA PRO A 200 1.34 -5.12 2.39
C PRO A 200 0.01 -5.36 3.10
N ARG A 201 -0.05 -5.11 4.41
CA ARG A 201 -1.27 -5.21 5.23
C ARG A 201 -2.01 -3.86 5.24
N PRO A 202 -3.28 -3.83 5.69
CA PRO A 202 -3.97 -2.57 5.94
C PRO A 202 -3.15 -1.69 6.87
N CYS A 203 -2.94 -0.44 6.47
CA CYS A 203 -2.37 0.60 7.32
C CYS A 203 -3.16 1.88 7.14
N ALA A 204 -3.30 2.66 8.22
CA ALA A 204 -3.85 4.00 8.14
C ALA A 204 -2.85 4.92 7.41
N TYR A 205 -3.38 5.80 6.57
CA TYR A 205 -2.62 6.84 5.88
C TYR A 205 -3.47 8.08 5.69
N VAL A 206 -2.80 9.22 5.49
CA VAL A 206 -3.41 10.48 5.10
C VAL A 206 -2.86 10.94 3.76
N HIS A 207 -3.62 11.79 3.09
CA HIS A 207 -3.21 12.49 1.88
C HIS A 207 -2.62 13.83 2.28
N LEU A 208 -1.37 14.09 1.88
CA LEU A 208 -0.73 15.39 2.14
C LEU A 208 -0.11 15.94 0.87
N GLU A 209 -0.38 17.21 0.58
CA GLU A 209 0.40 17.93 -0.41
C GLU A 209 1.86 18.01 0.03
N ALA A 210 2.80 18.05 -0.91
CA ALA A 210 4.23 18.15 -0.60
C ALA A 210 4.55 19.33 0.34
N ALA A 211 3.87 20.46 0.17
CA ALA A 211 4.04 21.64 1.02
C ALA A 211 3.68 21.35 2.49
N GLU A 212 2.57 20.67 2.72
CA GLU A 212 2.06 20.33 4.05
C GLU A 212 2.95 19.25 4.69
N LEU A 213 3.30 18.23 3.91
CA LEU A 213 4.19 17.15 4.34
C LEU A 213 5.56 17.68 4.79
N PHE A 214 6.18 18.56 4.00
CA PHE A 214 7.50 19.11 4.33
C PHE A 214 7.43 19.98 5.59
N ALA A 215 6.41 20.84 5.71
CA ALA A 215 6.22 21.64 6.91
C ALA A 215 6.03 20.76 8.17
N ALA A 216 5.10 19.80 8.12
CA ALA A 216 4.79 18.92 9.23
C ALA A 216 6.00 18.08 9.67
N THR A 217 6.75 17.51 8.72
CA THR A 217 7.93 16.70 9.06
C THR A 217 9.09 17.53 9.61
N LEU A 218 9.25 18.79 9.19
CA LEU A 218 10.26 19.69 9.74
C LEU A 218 9.95 20.10 11.19
N GLU A 219 8.68 20.33 11.52
CA GLU A 219 8.24 20.59 12.88
C GLU A 219 8.58 19.41 13.81
N LEU A 220 8.43 18.20 13.30
CA LEU A 220 8.79 16.95 13.98
C LEU A 220 10.29 16.63 13.97
N GLN A 221 11.14 17.59 13.57
CA GLN A 221 12.61 17.45 13.55
C GLN A 221 13.10 16.24 12.74
N LEU A 222 12.51 15.98 11.57
CA LEU A 222 12.91 14.83 10.74
C LEU A 222 14.43 14.77 10.50
N ALA A 223 14.96 13.55 10.45
CA ALA A 223 16.28 13.27 9.91
C ALA A 223 16.24 13.13 8.38
N ALA A 224 15.27 12.36 7.89
CA ALA A 224 15.07 12.09 6.48
C ALA A 224 13.61 11.72 6.16
N LEU A 225 13.21 11.98 4.91
CA LEU A 225 11.96 11.56 4.32
C LEU A 225 12.23 10.56 3.19
N LEU A 226 11.70 9.36 3.33
CA LEU A 226 11.80 8.29 2.34
C LEU A 226 10.62 8.36 1.37
N ILE A 227 10.90 8.47 0.08
CA ILE A 227 9.89 8.45 -0.98
C ILE A 227 9.87 7.05 -1.59
N ASN A 228 8.73 6.37 -1.52
CA ASN A 228 8.55 5.00 -2.00
C ASN A 228 9.65 4.03 -1.53
N PRO A 229 9.92 3.91 -0.22
CA PRO A 229 10.88 2.92 0.27
C PRO A 229 10.51 1.51 -0.22
N ARG A 230 11.51 0.73 -0.64
CA ARG A 230 11.35 -0.61 -1.27
C ARG A 230 10.66 -0.60 -2.66
N GLY A 231 10.33 0.56 -3.21
CA GLY A 231 9.78 0.73 -4.55
C GLY A 231 10.82 0.53 -5.66
N ASP A 232 10.35 0.30 -6.90
CA ASP A 232 11.22 0.28 -8.09
C ASP A 232 11.81 1.67 -8.39
N VAL A 233 11.12 2.71 -7.92
CA VAL A 233 11.50 4.11 -8.05
C VAL A 233 11.23 4.77 -6.71
N GLY A 234 12.31 5.17 -6.04
CA GLY A 234 12.26 5.81 -4.74
C GLY A 234 13.36 6.85 -4.59
N GLY A 235 13.40 7.49 -3.43
CA GLY A 235 14.41 8.48 -3.10
C GLY A 235 14.44 8.73 -1.59
N GLN A 236 15.47 9.44 -1.16
CA GLN A 236 15.62 9.90 0.21
C GLN A 236 15.94 11.38 0.16
N LEU A 237 15.18 12.16 0.92
CA LEU A 237 15.44 13.57 1.13
C LEU A 237 15.92 13.75 2.57
N TYR A 238 17.13 14.26 2.76
CA TYR A 238 17.61 14.61 4.09
C TYR A 238 16.99 15.93 4.54
N ARG A 239 17.00 16.19 5.85
CA ARG A 239 16.46 17.41 6.46
C ARG A 239 16.76 18.69 5.67
N HIS A 240 18.03 18.92 5.33
CA HIS A 240 18.45 20.14 4.60
C HIS A 240 17.84 20.27 3.19
N GLU A 241 17.57 19.14 2.51
CA GLU A 241 16.88 19.14 1.22
C GLU A 241 15.39 19.45 1.39
N VAL A 242 14.77 18.92 2.45
CA VAL A 242 13.38 19.24 2.80
C VAL A 242 13.22 20.72 3.18
N GLU A 243 14.15 21.28 3.97
CA GLU A 243 14.19 22.72 4.29
C GLU A 243 14.30 23.59 3.03
N MET A 244 15.17 23.20 2.09
CA MET A 244 15.32 23.90 0.82
C MET A 244 14.04 23.87 -0.03
N LEU A 245 13.38 22.71 -0.10
CA LEU A 245 12.14 22.53 -0.85
C LEU A 245 10.97 23.30 -0.23
N ASP A 246 10.78 23.22 1.09
CA ASP A 246 9.76 24.00 1.82
C ASP A 246 9.94 25.51 1.59
N ALA A 247 11.17 26.02 1.74
CA ALA A 247 11.47 27.43 1.50
C ALA A 247 11.19 27.84 0.04
N ALA A 248 11.52 26.99 -0.94
CA ALA A 248 11.24 27.25 -2.35
C ALA A 248 9.73 27.28 -2.64
N ILE A 249 8.96 26.34 -2.08
CA ILE A 249 7.50 26.27 -2.24
C ILE A 249 6.84 27.52 -1.65
N ARG A 250 7.22 27.92 -0.43
CA ARG A 250 6.70 29.15 0.21
C ARG A 250 6.96 30.38 -0.65
N ARG A 251 8.15 30.52 -1.23
CA ARG A 251 8.49 31.63 -2.15
C ARG A 251 7.66 31.62 -3.43
N LEU A 252 7.37 30.44 -3.99
CA LEU A 252 6.54 30.31 -5.18
C LEU A 252 5.08 30.68 -4.90
N ARG A 253 4.51 30.19 -3.79
CA ARG A 253 3.14 30.53 -3.34
C ARG A 253 2.99 32.04 -3.10
N ALA A 254 3.96 32.68 -2.45
CA ALA A 254 3.96 34.12 -2.21
C ALA A 254 3.99 34.96 -3.51
N ARG A 255 4.52 34.43 -4.62
CA ARG A 255 4.57 35.13 -5.91
C ARG A 255 3.30 34.96 -6.75
N GLY A 256 2.55 33.86 -6.55
CA GLY A 256 1.32 33.59 -7.29
C GLY A 256 0.05 34.20 -6.67
N GLN A 257 0.16 34.79 -5.47
CA GLN A 257 -0.93 35.48 -4.77
C GLN A 257 -0.94 37.01 -4.99
N ASN A 258 0.01 37.52 -5.79
CA ASN A 258 0.06 38.91 -6.26
C ASN A 258 -0.33 38.97 -7.74
#